data_AF-X1TUK3-F1
#
_entry.id   AF-X1TUK3-F1
#
_cell.length_a   1.000
_cell.length_b   1.000
_cell.length_c   1.000
_cell.angle_alpha   90.00
_cell.angle_beta   90.00
_cell.angle_gamma   90.00
#
_symmetry.space_group_name_H-M   'P 1'
#
loop_
_entity.id
_entity.type
_entity.pdbx_description
1 polymer ?
#
loop_
_entity_poly.entity_id
_entity_poly.type
_entity_poly.pdbx_seq_one_letter_code
_entity_poly.pdbx_strand_id
1 'polypeptide(L)'
;SKYNINRVEEMIILSDKIGIPVAFNVINTVRHYSHGDVDEKGILSANDNDISKAFERILDAKKNGSKILNSEMYLNHFIGGKKQYLCHAKKVFMFVNYNGDIENCLQIDKPIANLRQSSVSEVLQLPQFVKFIKESEKCYSCNSPTMIDTSYLWDDLRLLTKSGGISFG
;
A
#
# COMPACT_ATOMS: atom_id res chain seq x y z
N SER A 1 4.96 -10.68 -8.37
CA SER A 1 5.21 -10.44 -9.80
C SER A 1 4.97 -11.74 -10.55
N LYS A 2 4.82 -11.74 -11.89
CA LYS A 2 4.68 -13.00 -12.64
C LYS A 2 5.90 -13.93 -12.51
N TYR A 3 7.06 -13.40 -12.11
CA TYR A 3 8.31 -14.14 -11.99
C TYR A 3 8.48 -14.88 -10.66
N ASN A 4 7.73 -14.49 -9.61
CA ASN A 4 7.91 -15.03 -8.27
C ASN A 4 6.62 -15.40 -7.55
N ILE A 5 5.46 -15.29 -8.21
CA ILE A 5 4.17 -15.60 -7.59
C ILE A 5 4.03 -17.08 -7.17
N ASN A 6 4.71 -17.98 -7.87
CA ASN A 6 4.79 -19.39 -7.53
C ASN A 6 5.72 -19.71 -6.34
N ARG A 7 6.46 -18.72 -5.82
CA ARG A 7 7.40 -18.88 -4.69
C ARG A 7 6.81 -18.51 -3.34
N VAL A 8 5.52 -18.17 -3.29
CA VAL A 8 4.83 -17.73 -2.07
C VAL A 8 4.94 -18.76 -0.95
N GLU A 9 4.68 -20.03 -1.25
CA GLU A 9 4.73 -21.12 -0.26
C GLU A 9 6.15 -21.33 0.29
N GLU A 10 7.17 -21.29 -0.57
CA GLU A 10 8.58 -21.39 -0.16
C GLU A 10 8.98 -20.26 0.80
N MET A 11 8.49 -19.03 0.54
CA MET A 11 8.75 -17.88 1.40
C MET A 11 8.05 -17.99 2.77
N ILE A 12 6.83 -18.53 2.82
CA ILE A 12 6.12 -18.79 4.07
C ILE A 12 6.89 -19.83 4.90
N ILE A 13 7.28 -20.95 4.29
CA ILE A 13 8.05 -22.01 4.95
C ILE A 13 9.37 -21.45 5.49
N LEU A 14 10.07 -20.63 4.71
CA LEU A 14 11.32 -20.00 5.15
C LEU A 14 11.10 -19.07 6.34
N SER A 15 10.10 -18.19 6.25
CA SER A 15 9.68 -17.25 7.31
C SER A 15 9.41 -17.98 8.63
N ASP A 16 8.63 -19.06 8.57
CA ASP A 16 8.30 -19.85 9.76
C ASP A 16 9.55 -20.54 10.33
N LYS A 17 10.41 -21.12 9.47
CA LYS A 17 11.65 -21.79 9.87
C LYS A 17 12.63 -20.85 10.57
N ILE A 18 12.85 -19.65 10.05
CA ILE A 18 13.78 -18.67 10.65
C ILE A 18 13.12 -17.80 11.72
N GLY A 19 11.80 -17.91 11.86
CA GLY A 19 11.02 -17.22 12.86
C GLY A 19 10.81 -15.72 12.63
N ILE A 20 11.06 -15.22 11.42
CA ILE A 20 10.95 -13.80 11.06
C ILE A 20 9.71 -13.61 10.18
N PRO A 21 8.79 -12.69 10.52
CA PRO A 21 7.60 -12.47 9.71
C PRO A 21 7.88 -12.01 8.28
N VAL A 22 7.02 -12.46 7.36
CA VAL A 22 7.07 -12.07 5.94
C VAL A 22 5.85 -11.24 5.55
N ALA A 23 6.07 -10.23 4.70
CA ALA A 23 5.02 -9.46 4.05
C ALA A 23 5.05 -9.70 2.54
N PHE A 24 3.88 -9.91 1.95
CA PHE A 24 3.67 -10.06 0.52
C PHE A 24 2.96 -8.83 -0.03
N ASN A 25 3.51 -8.24 -1.09
CA ASN A 25 2.96 -7.05 -1.72
C ASN A 25 2.73 -7.28 -3.20
N VAL A 26 1.58 -6.84 -3.70
CA VAL A 26 1.36 -6.71 -5.15
C VAL A 26 2.18 -5.53 -5.67
N ILE A 27 2.82 -5.69 -6.82
CA ILE A 27 3.63 -4.63 -7.44
C ILE A 27 2.73 -3.45 -7.79
N ASN A 28 3.15 -2.24 -7.45
CA ASN A 28 2.59 -1.02 -8.02
C ASN A 28 3.02 -0.91 -9.49
N THR A 29 2.04 -0.89 -10.38
CA THR A 29 2.24 -0.84 -11.84
C THR A 29 2.10 0.58 -12.36
N VAL A 30 1.02 1.25 -11.96
CA VAL A 30 0.70 2.62 -12.39
C VAL A 30 1.39 3.65 -11.51
N ARG A 31 1.98 4.66 -12.15
CA ARG A 31 2.37 5.94 -11.54
C ARG A 31 1.68 7.09 -12.23
N HIS A 32 1.43 8.15 -11.47
CA HIS A 32 0.77 9.35 -11.95
C HIS A 32 1.82 10.44 -12.18
N TYR A 33 1.87 10.98 -13.39
CA TYR A 33 2.73 12.10 -13.77
C TYR A 33 1.87 13.31 -14.13
N SER A 34 2.46 14.49 -14.14
CA SER A 34 1.77 15.70 -14.59
C SER A 34 1.32 15.66 -16.06
N HIS A 35 1.87 14.73 -16.86
CA HIS A 35 1.49 14.47 -18.24
C HIS A 35 0.57 13.23 -18.41
N GLY A 36 0.08 12.64 -17.32
CA GLY A 36 -0.84 11.49 -17.33
C GLY A 36 -0.29 10.24 -16.64
N ASP A 37 -1.11 9.19 -16.63
CA ASP A 37 -0.82 7.93 -15.97
C ASP A 37 0.08 7.05 -16.84
N VAL A 38 1.08 6.43 -16.21
CA VAL A 38 2.04 5.54 -16.88
C VAL A 38 2.05 4.18 -16.17
N ASP A 39 1.85 3.11 -16.94
CA ASP A 39 2.08 1.76 -16.47
C ASP A 39 3.56 1.39 -16.61
N GLU A 40 4.34 1.60 -15.54
CA GLU A 40 5.79 1.35 -15.54
C GLU A 40 6.15 -0.14 -15.42
N LYS A 41 5.26 -0.94 -14.80
CA LYS A 41 5.61 -2.30 -14.34
C LYS A 41 4.54 -3.35 -14.65
N GLY A 42 3.51 -3.02 -15.40
CA GLY A 42 2.41 -3.93 -15.74
C GLY A 42 2.88 -5.21 -16.39
N ILE A 43 3.88 -5.13 -17.27
CA ILE A 43 4.51 -6.30 -17.89
C ILE A 43 5.15 -7.26 -16.87
N LEU A 44 5.52 -6.78 -15.68
CA LEU A 44 6.09 -7.57 -14.59
C LEU A 44 5.01 -8.10 -13.62
N SER A 45 3.79 -7.53 -13.66
CA SER A 45 2.70 -7.95 -12.80
C SER A 45 2.21 -9.36 -13.16
N ALA A 46 1.78 -10.09 -12.14
CA ALA A 46 0.94 -11.25 -12.38
C ALA A 46 -0.48 -10.77 -12.72
N ASN A 47 -1.28 -11.62 -13.35
CA ASN A 47 -2.70 -11.32 -13.59
C ASN A 47 -3.51 -11.44 -12.29
N ASP A 48 -4.71 -10.86 -12.27
CA ASP A 48 -5.57 -10.81 -11.08
C ASP A 48 -5.96 -12.19 -10.55
N ASN A 49 -6.12 -13.19 -11.43
CA ASN A 49 -6.47 -14.54 -11.03
C ASN A 49 -5.32 -15.23 -10.28
N ASP A 50 -4.08 -15.07 -10.76
CA ASP A 50 -2.90 -15.62 -10.08
C ASP A 50 -2.65 -14.88 -8.77
N ILE A 51 -2.85 -13.56 -8.74
CA ILE A 51 -2.79 -12.75 -7.51
C ILE A 51 -3.84 -13.25 -6.50
N SER A 52 -5.10 -13.40 -6.92
CA SER A 52 -6.18 -13.89 -6.06
C SER A 52 -5.83 -15.24 -5.43
N LYS A 53 -5.42 -16.22 -6.25
CA LYS A 53 -5.04 -17.56 -5.77
C LYS A 53 -3.86 -17.53 -4.82
N ALA A 54 -2.85 -16.70 -5.09
CA ALA A 54 -1.72 -16.55 -4.19
C ALA A 54 -2.17 -15.96 -2.85
N PHE A 55 -3.04 -14.95 -2.87
CA PHE A 55 -3.52 -14.26 -1.67
C PHE A 55 -4.49 -15.12 -0.84
N GLU A 56 -5.27 -16.00 -1.46
CA GLU A 56 -6.04 -17.05 -0.78
C GLU A 56 -5.10 -17.96 0.03
N ARG A 57 -4.03 -18.48 -0.58
CA ARG A 57 -3.06 -19.34 0.12
C ARG A 57 -2.34 -18.62 1.26
N ILE A 58 -1.98 -17.35 1.06
CA ILE A 58 -1.34 -16.51 2.08
C ILE A 58 -2.30 -16.32 3.26
N LEU A 59 -3.58 -16.05 2.98
CA LEU A 59 -4.61 -15.89 4.01
C LEU A 59 -4.82 -17.20 4.80
N ASP A 60 -4.89 -18.34 4.11
CA ASP A 60 -5.04 -19.65 4.75
C ASP A 60 -3.83 -19.97 5.63
N ALA A 61 -2.62 -19.75 5.15
CA ALA A 61 -1.40 -19.93 5.94
C ALA A 61 -1.38 -19.03 7.19
N LYS A 62 -1.80 -17.76 7.06
CA LYS A 62 -1.90 -16.83 8.20
C LYS A 62 -2.88 -17.35 9.24
N LYS A 63 -4.07 -17.79 8.82
CA LYS A 63 -5.09 -18.37 9.71
C LYS A 63 -4.62 -19.65 10.39
N ASN A 64 -3.71 -20.39 9.75
CA ASN A 64 -3.07 -21.58 10.30
C ASN A 64 -1.83 -21.28 11.16
N GLY A 65 -1.52 -20.01 11.43
CA GLY A 65 -0.48 -19.60 12.39
C GLY A 65 0.88 -19.26 11.78
N SER A 66 1.04 -19.25 10.46
CA SER A 66 2.27 -18.78 9.81
C SER A 66 2.53 -17.30 10.11
N LYS A 67 3.81 -16.92 10.17
CA LYS A 67 4.29 -15.57 10.51
C LYS A 67 4.10 -14.59 9.34
N ILE A 68 2.86 -14.27 9.01
CA ILE A 68 2.53 -13.36 7.91
C ILE A 68 2.11 -12.00 8.46
N LEU A 69 2.86 -10.96 8.09
CA LEU A 69 2.70 -9.61 8.61
C LEU A 69 1.49 -8.88 8.04
N ASN A 70 1.10 -9.15 6.78
CA ASN A 70 -0.07 -8.51 6.16
C ASN A 70 -1.34 -8.70 7.01
N SER A 71 -2.18 -7.66 7.08
CA SER A 71 -3.51 -7.77 7.68
C SER A 71 -4.41 -8.71 6.86
N GLU A 72 -5.43 -9.31 7.48
CA GLU A 72 -6.42 -10.08 6.70
C GLU A 72 -7.21 -9.16 5.75
N MET A 73 -7.38 -7.89 6.10
CA MET A 73 -8.05 -6.89 5.26
C MET A 73 -7.29 -6.68 3.95
N TYR A 74 -5.97 -6.49 4.02
CA TYR A 74 -5.12 -6.37 2.86
C TYR A 74 -5.15 -7.63 2.00
N LEU A 75 -5.10 -8.82 2.62
CA LEU A 75 -5.14 -10.07 1.86
C LEU A 75 -6.48 -10.22 1.11
N ASN A 76 -7.59 -9.98 1.81
CA ASN A 76 -8.92 -9.98 1.21
C ASN A 76 -9.12 -8.88 0.16
N HIS A 77 -8.30 -7.82 0.15
CA HIS A 77 -8.40 -6.72 -0.81
C HIS A 77 -8.10 -7.17 -2.25
N PHE A 78 -7.30 -8.23 -2.43
CA PHE A 78 -6.90 -8.74 -3.75
C PHE A 78 -7.55 -10.07 -4.13
N ILE A 79 -8.23 -10.74 -3.20
CA ILE A 79 -9.00 -11.96 -3.49
C ILE A 79 -10.24 -11.56 -4.31
N GLY A 80 -10.40 -12.17 -5.48
CA GLY A 80 -11.41 -11.81 -6.48
C GLY A 80 -11.05 -10.60 -7.35
N GLY A 81 -9.78 -10.16 -7.30
CA GLY A 81 -9.32 -8.95 -7.97
C GLY A 81 -9.24 -7.75 -7.03
N LYS A 82 -8.48 -6.73 -7.43
CA LYS A 82 -8.24 -5.54 -6.60
C LYS A 82 -9.53 -4.76 -6.38
N LYS A 83 -9.85 -4.50 -5.11
CA LYS A 83 -11.01 -3.68 -4.72
C LYS A 83 -10.68 -2.18 -4.77
N GLN A 84 -11.68 -1.36 -5.07
CA GLN A 84 -11.54 0.09 -4.90
C GLN A 84 -11.55 0.44 -3.41
N TYR A 85 -10.85 1.52 -3.03
CA TYR A 85 -10.84 2.05 -1.67
C TYR A 85 -10.65 3.58 -1.70
N LEU A 86 -11.05 4.27 -0.63
CA LEU A 86 -10.77 5.71 -0.47
C LEU A 86 -9.41 5.87 0.20
N CYS A 87 -8.46 6.52 -0.46
CA CYS A 87 -7.13 6.68 0.13
C CYS A 87 -7.12 7.75 1.24
N HIS A 88 -7.07 7.32 2.50
CA HIS A 88 -6.93 8.21 3.66
C HIS A 88 -5.49 8.33 4.17
N ALA A 89 -4.56 7.57 3.60
CA ALA A 89 -3.15 7.56 3.98
C ALA A 89 -2.53 8.97 4.09
N LYS A 90 -2.90 9.90 3.18
CA LYS A 90 -2.33 11.26 3.15
C LYS A 90 -2.85 12.19 4.24
N LYS A 91 -3.89 11.78 4.98
CA LYS A 91 -4.32 12.44 6.21
C LYS A 91 -3.48 12.02 7.42
N VAL A 92 -2.78 10.89 7.31
CA VAL A 92 -2.04 10.28 8.43
C VAL A 92 -0.54 10.49 8.28
N PHE A 93 0.02 10.35 7.08
CA PHE A 93 1.45 10.51 6.84
C PHE A 93 1.76 11.19 5.51
N MET A 94 2.90 11.89 5.49
CA MET A 94 3.52 12.47 4.30
C MET A 94 4.80 11.71 3.95
N PHE A 95 5.11 11.60 2.65
CA PHE A 95 6.39 11.03 2.19
C PHE A 95 7.33 12.17 1.84
N VAL A 96 8.54 12.10 2.39
CA VAL A 96 9.60 13.08 2.16
C VAL A 96 10.78 12.35 1.52
N ASN A 97 11.19 12.79 0.34
CA ASN A 97 12.35 12.27 -0.35
C ASN A 97 13.64 12.79 0.29
N TYR A 98 14.77 12.14 0.00
CA TYR A 98 16.09 12.49 0.57
C TYR A 98 16.51 13.95 0.31
N ASN A 99 15.99 14.57 -0.74
CA ASN A 99 16.24 15.96 -1.12
C ASN A 99 15.31 16.97 -0.40
N GLY A 100 14.43 16.50 0.49
CA GLY A 100 13.45 17.32 1.21
C GLY A 100 12.12 17.50 0.49
N ASP A 101 11.97 16.99 -0.74
CA ASP A 101 10.73 17.10 -1.49
C ASP A 101 9.62 16.25 -0.85
N ILE A 102 8.45 16.85 -0.71
CA ILE A 102 7.24 16.14 -0.31
C ILE A 102 6.62 15.52 -1.55
N GLU A 103 6.51 14.19 -1.54
CA GLU A 103 6.00 13.42 -2.66
C GLU A 103 4.54 13.76 -2.95
N ASN A 104 4.26 14.04 -4.23
CA ASN A 104 2.90 14.10 -4.76
C ASN A 104 2.61 12.81 -5.53
N CYS A 105 1.97 11.83 -4.90
CA CYS A 105 1.67 10.56 -5.58
C CYS A 105 0.66 10.69 -6.73
N LEU A 106 0.01 11.85 -6.90
CA LEU A 106 -0.86 12.15 -8.04
C LEU A 106 -0.08 12.80 -9.20
N GLN A 107 1.13 13.30 -8.97
CA GLN A 107 2.04 13.88 -9.96
C GLN A 107 3.50 13.71 -9.47
N ILE A 108 4.07 12.52 -9.63
CA ILE A 108 5.34 12.13 -9.00
C ILE A 108 6.54 12.98 -9.44
N ASP A 109 6.43 13.63 -10.60
CA ASP A 109 7.39 14.57 -11.17
C ASP A 109 7.25 16.01 -10.64
N LYS A 110 6.22 16.29 -9.82
CA LYS A 110 5.94 17.62 -9.25
C LYS A 110 5.75 17.54 -7.73
N PRO A 111 6.79 17.81 -6.93
CA PRO A 111 6.67 17.79 -5.48
C PRO A 111 5.69 18.87 -4.99
N ILE A 112 5.05 18.63 -3.84
CA ILE A 112 4.07 19.57 -3.27
C ILE A 112 4.76 20.81 -2.71
N ALA A 113 5.88 20.57 -2.01
CA ALA A 113 6.76 21.56 -1.38
C ALA A 113 8.11 20.89 -1.06
N ASN A 114 9.10 21.67 -0.63
CA ASN A 114 10.39 21.16 -0.15
C ASN A 114 10.66 21.63 1.29
N LEU A 115 10.91 20.69 2.21
CA LEU A 115 11.12 20.97 3.63
C LEU A 115 12.44 21.65 3.97
N ARG A 116 13.35 21.83 3.01
CA ARG A 116 14.55 22.67 3.16
C ARG A 116 14.23 24.15 2.95
N GLN A 117 13.07 24.47 2.39
CA GLN A 117 12.62 25.83 2.07
C GLN A 117 11.44 26.28 2.95
N SER A 118 10.71 25.34 3.54
CA SER A 118 9.54 25.61 4.37
C SER A 118 9.45 24.63 5.53
N SER A 119 8.92 25.07 6.66
CA SER A 119 8.64 24.21 7.80
C SER A 119 7.47 23.27 7.52
N VAL A 120 7.39 22.17 8.27
CA VAL A 120 6.25 21.24 8.19
C VAL A 120 4.92 21.95 8.48
N SER A 121 4.89 22.87 9.46
CA SER A 121 3.67 23.59 9.83
C SER A 121 3.15 24.47 8.70
N GLU A 122 4.05 25.17 7.99
CA GLU A 122 3.70 25.98 6.83
C GLU A 122 3.17 25.11 5.69
N VAL A 123 3.85 24.00 5.40
CA VAL A 123 3.43 23.05 4.35
C VAL A 123 2.03 22.53 4.58
N LEU A 124 1.70 22.10 5.81
CA LEU A 124 0.40 21.52 6.14
C LEU A 124 -0.76 22.50 5.89
N GLN A 125 -0.48 23.80 5.88
CA GLN A 125 -1.45 24.86 5.62
C GLN A 125 -1.49 25.31 4.14
N LEU A 126 -0.58 24.81 3.30
CA LEU A 126 -0.54 25.17 1.89
C LEU A 126 -1.83 24.72 1.17
N PRO A 127 -2.47 25.60 0.37
CA PRO A 127 -3.66 25.24 -0.39
C PRO A 127 -3.48 24.00 -1.27
N GLN A 128 -2.29 23.84 -1.88
CA GLN A 128 -1.98 22.68 -2.70
C GLN A 128 -1.85 21.38 -1.88
N PHE A 129 -1.39 21.44 -0.63
CA PHE A 129 -1.31 20.27 0.24
C PHE A 129 -2.71 19.84 0.69
N VAL A 130 -3.55 20.79 1.10
CA VAL A 130 -4.96 20.52 1.45
C VAL A 130 -5.74 19.97 0.26
N LYS A 131 -5.49 20.51 -0.95
CA LYS A 131 -6.07 20.00 -2.20
C LYS A 131 -5.60 18.58 -2.48
N PHE A 132 -4.30 18.31 -2.37
CA PHE A 132 -3.71 16.99 -2.59
C PHE A 132 -4.34 15.92 -1.69
N ILE A 133 -4.54 16.20 -0.40
CA ILE A 133 -5.21 15.25 0.51
C ILE A 133 -6.59 14.86 -0.03
N LYS A 134 -7.43 15.84 -0.38
CA LYS A 134 -8.80 15.60 -0.88
C LYS A 134 -8.81 14.88 -2.22
N GLU A 135 -7.89 15.21 -3.11
CA GLU A 135 -7.81 14.56 -4.43
C GLU A 135 -7.28 13.12 -4.31
N SER A 136 -6.40 12.85 -3.34
CA SER A 136 -5.84 11.51 -3.14
C SER A 136 -6.90 10.48 -2.78
N GLU A 137 -7.99 10.87 -2.11
CA GLU A 137 -9.10 9.98 -1.74
C GLU A 137 -9.79 9.35 -2.95
N LYS A 138 -9.73 10.00 -4.11
CA LYS A 138 -10.32 9.51 -5.37
C LYS A 138 -9.41 8.50 -6.09
N CYS A 139 -8.16 8.37 -5.65
CA CYS A 139 -7.19 7.47 -6.25
C CYS A 139 -7.08 6.18 -5.43
N TYR A 140 -7.23 5.05 -6.12
CA TYR A 140 -7.10 3.70 -5.56
C TYR A 140 -6.05 2.88 -6.31
N SER A 141 -5.13 3.51 -7.05
CA SER A 141 -4.15 2.81 -7.90
C SER A 141 -3.05 2.10 -7.09
N CYS A 142 -2.77 2.55 -5.86
CA CYS A 142 -1.72 1.96 -5.03
C CYS A 142 -2.10 0.57 -4.49
N ASN A 143 -1.13 -0.33 -4.45
CA ASN A 143 -1.20 -1.70 -3.94
C ASN A 143 -0.47 -1.86 -2.59
N SER A 144 0.03 -0.77 -2.01
CA SER A 144 0.80 -0.80 -0.76
C SER A 144 -0.09 -1.19 0.42
N PRO A 145 0.31 -2.17 1.26
CA PRO A 145 -0.43 -2.51 2.47
C PRO A 145 -0.58 -1.32 3.40
N THR A 146 0.48 -0.50 3.57
CA THR A 146 0.42 0.69 4.41
C THR A 146 -0.67 1.66 3.96
N MET A 147 -0.86 1.85 2.64
CA MET A 147 -1.88 2.77 2.13
C MET A 147 -3.28 2.20 2.30
N ILE A 148 -3.47 0.92 1.97
CA ILE A 148 -4.76 0.24 2.01
C ILE A 148 -5.22 0.04 3.46
N ASP A 149 -4.36 -0.53 4.31
CA ASP A 149 -4.68 -0.78 5.72
C ASP A 149 -4.93 0.52 6.48
N THR A 150 -4.08 1.55 6.31
CA THR A 150 -4.34 2.85 6.95
C THR A 150 -5.69 3.43 6.54
N SER A 151 -6.09 3.21 5.29
CA SER A 151 -7.38 3.69 4.80
C SER A 151 -8.55 2.93 5.41
N TYR A 152 -8.48 1.59 5.47
CA TYR A 152 -9.48 0.80 6.18
C TYR A 152 -9.55 1.15 7.67
N LEU A 153 -8.40 1.38 8.30
CA LEU A 153 -8.33 1.78 9.70
C LEU A 153 -8.96 3.16 9.92
N TRP A 154 -8.74 4.09 8.98
CA TRP A 154 -9.36 5.42 9.02
C TRP A 154 -10.89 5.32 8.99
N ASP A 155 -11.42 4.41 8.16
CA ASP A 155 -12.86 4.17 8.05
C ASP A 155 -13.46 3.43 9.26
N ASP A 156 -12.71 2.51 9.87
CA ASP A 156 -13.13 1.75 11.06
C ASP A 156 -11.98 1.54 12.07
N LEU A 157 -11.87 2.46 13.04
CA LEU A 157 -10.87 2.39 14.12
C LEU A 157 -10.96 1.12 14.98
N ARG A 158 -12.10 0.40 14.97
CA ARG A 158 -12.24 -0.88 15.71
C ARG A 158 -11.34 -1.97 15.13
N LEU A 159 -10.78 -1.78 13.93
CA LEU A 159 -9.83 -2.71 13.32
C LEU A 159 -8.50 -2.81 14.08
N LEU A 160 -8.16 -1.87 14.98
CA LEU A 160 -6.98 -1.97 15.84
C LEU A 160 -7.05 -3.10 16.86
N THR A 161 -8.27 -3.43 17.32
CA THR A 161 -8.49 -4.37 18.42
C THR A 161 -9.14 -5.66 17.97
N LYS A 162 -9.42 -5.82 16.68
CA LYS A 162 -10.01 -7.04 16.11
C LYS A 162 -8.92 -8.06 15.77
N SER A 163 -9.20 -9.34 16.08
CA SER A 163 -8.39 -10.45 15.58
C SER A 163 -8.34 -10.43 14.05
N GLY A 164 -7.16 -10.64 13.46
CA GLY A 164 -6.94 -10.49 12.01
C GLY A 164 -6.92 -9.04 11.50
N GLY A 165 -7.08 -8.06 12.39
CA GLY A 165 -7.04 -6.63 12.12
C GLY A 165 -5.65 -6.11 11.77
N ILE A 166 -5.50 -4.78 11.81
CA ILE A 166 -4.26 -4.10 11.42
C ILE A 166 -3.40 -3.92 12.66
N SER A 167 -2.32 -4.70 12.77
CA SER A 167 -1.28 -4.46 13.77
C SER A 167 -0.26 -3.49 13.18
N PHE A 168 -0.05 -2.35 13.82
CA PHE A 168 1.26 -1.70 13.72
C PHE A 168 2.24 -2.66 14.39
N GLY A 169 3.21 -3.17 13.62
CA GLY A 169 4.25 -4.06 14.14
C GLY A 169 5.04 -3.41 15.26
#